data_AF-A0A815FPG8-F1
#
_entry.id   AF-A0A815FPG8-F1
#
_cell.length_a   1.000
_cell.length_b   1.000
_cell.length_c   1.000
_cell.angle_alpha   90.00
_cell.angle_beta   90.00
_cell.angle_gamma   90.00
#
_symmetry.space_group_name_H-M   'P 1'
#
loop_
_entity.id
_entity.type
_entity.pdbx_description
1 polymer ?
#
loop_
_entity_poly.entity_id
_entity_poly.type
_entity_poly.pdbx_seq_one_letter_code
_entity_poly.pdbx_strand_id
1 'polypeptide(L)'
;MFGSRSRHTHYQQPNRSYYGIILLLAELSRSSHLPPITLGVIIINVLIYFDIFPLFGLSSNLQNVCVSTHAVLDQGDYMRILLAPLFHGDDMHLYYNMASFLYKGQQLETLFGSPYFAILLSILTVSSSLMLVILGQLASSIFDNPEYLFTCAVGFSGVIFALKVITTHYTPNYGSNSFLAGFIPISTKYAVWVELIVIQLITPNVSFLGHLAGILIGLLYIYGPLRYVCNNLYNLIC
;
A
#
# COMPACT_ATOMS: atom_id res chain seq x y z
N MET A 1 -28.89 22.94 -40.06
CA MET A 1 -29.46 22.40 -38.80
C MET A 1 -29.47 20.88 -38.91
N PHE A 2 -28.42 20.21 -38.44
CA PHE A 2 -28.44 18.75 -38.22
C PHE A 2 -27.91 18.53 -36.81
N GLY A 3 -28.84 18.19 -35.91
CA GLY A 3 -28.59 18.06 -34.49
C GLY A 3 -27.67 16.88 -34.17
N SER A 4 -26.69 17.13 -33.32
CA SER A 4 -25.88 16.12 -32.67
C SER A 4 -26.75 15.28 -31.75
N ARG A 5 -26.85 13.97 -32.03
CA ARG A 5 -27.27 12.99 -31.01
C ARG A 5 -26.04 12.67 -30.18
N SER A 6 -25.95 13.21 -28.96
CA SER A 6 -25.02 12.73 -27.95
C SER A 6 -25.33 11.26 -27.67
N ARG A 7 -24.42 10.37 -28.04
CA ARG A 7 -24.43 9.01 -27.48
C ARG A 7 -23.89 9.16 -26.06
N HIS A 8 -24.80 9.22 -25.09
CA HIS A 8 -24.47 8.88 -23.72
C HIS A 8 -24.07 7.40 -23.71
N THR A 9 -22.78 7.13 -23.81
CA THR A 9 -22.23 5.81 -23.47
C THR A 9 -22.43 5.64 -21.97
N HIS A 10 -23.49 4.91 -21.59
CA HIS A 10 -23.54 4.25 -20.30
C HIS A 10 -22.30 3.35 -20.22
N TYR A 11 -21.23 3.83 -19.60
CA TYR A 11 -20.19 2.97 -19.09
C TYR A 11 -20.88 2.07 -18.06
N GLN A 12 -21.21 0.86 -18.47
CA GLN A 12 -21.58 -0.21 -17.56
C GLN A 12 -20.39 -0.34 -16.59
N GLN A 13 -20.59 0.04 -15.33
CA GLN A 13 -19.65 -0.34 -14.29
C GLN A 13 -19.56 -1.87 -14.33
N PRO A 14 -18.37 -2.45 -14.47
CA PRO A 14 -18.22 -3.91 -14.44
C PRO A 14 -18.83 -4.41 -13.12
N ASN A 15 -19.53 -5.56 -13.16
CA ASN A 15 -20.15 -6.19 -11.99
C ASN A 15 -19.15 -6.16 -10.81
N ARG A 16 -19.36 -5.24 -9.85
CA ARG A 16 -18.53 -5.18 -8.65
C ARG A 16 -18.83 -6.46 -7.86
N SER A 17 -17.87 -7.38 -7.83
CA SER A 17 -17.88 -8.48 -6.87
C SER A 17 -17.82 -7.88 -5.46
N TYR A 18 -18.58 -8.46 -4.53
CA TYR A 18 -18.52 -8.10 -3.10
C TYR A 18 -17.85 -9.19 -2.27
N TYR A 19 -17.28 -10.20 -2.92
CA TYR A 19 -16.71 -11.36 -2.26
C TYR A 19 -15.52 -10.97 -1.37
N GLY A 20 -14.61 -10.12 -1.86
CA GLY A 20 -13.48 -9.64 -1.06
C GLY A 20 -13.92 -8.87 0.18
N ILE A 21 -15.00 -8.08 0.08
CA ILE A 21 -15.58 -7.36 1.23
C ILE A 21 -16.14 -8.33 2.26
N ILE A 22 -16.88 -9.35 1.82
CA ILE A 22 -17.44 -10.38 2.72
C ILE A 22 -16.30 -11.11 3.45
N LEU A 23 -15.23 -11.47 2.74
CA LEU A 23 -14.06 -12.09 3.35
C LEU A 23 -13.37 -11.17 4.36
N LEU A 24 -13.25 -9.88 4.05
CA LEU A 24 -12.67 -8.89 4.97
C LEU A 24 -13.50 -8.78 6.26
N LEU A 25 -14.83 -8.70 6.13
CA LEU A 25 -15.74 -8.68 7.29
C LEU A 25 -15.64 -9.96 8.11
N ALA A 26 -15.49 -11.12 7.46
CA ALA A 26 -15.26 -12.39 8.14
C ALA A 26 -13.90 -12.46 8.85
N GLU A 27 -12.86 -11.81 8.33
CA GLU A 27 -11.55 -11.70 9.01
C GLU A 27 -11.62 -10.77 10.23
N LEU A 28 -12.30 -9.63 10.07
CA LEU A 28 -12.51 -8.67 11.16
C LEU A 28 -13.35 -9.28 12.29
N SER A 29 -14.38 -10.07 11.98
CA SER A 29 -15.22 -10.71 13.00
C SER A 29 -14.52 -11.84 13.75
N ARG A 30 -13.54 -12.51 13.12
CA ARG A 30 -12.70 -13.54 13.73
C ARG A 30 -11.53 -12.99 14.53
N SER A 31 -11.21 -11.71 14.35
CA SER A 31 -10.08 -11.07 15.02
C SER A 31 -10.41 -10.78 16.48
N SER A 32 -9.58 -11.30 17.39
CA SER A 32 -9.78 -11.12 18.84
C SER A 32 -9.49 -9.70 19.34
N HIS A 33 -8.68 -8.94 18.61
CA HIS A 33 -8.30 -7.58 18.95
C HIS A 33 -8.20 -6.72 17.69
N LEU A 34 -8.82 -5.54 17.70
CA LEU A 34 -8.79 -4.59 16.59
C LEU A 34 -8.25 -3.26 17.13
N PRO A 35 -6.94 -3.00 17.01
CA PRO A 35 -6.37 -1.73 17.42
C PRO A 35 -6.99 -0.55 16.65
N PRO A 36 -7.15 0.62 17.29
CA PRO A 36 -7.97 1.71 16.75
C PRO A 36 -7.41 2.31 15.45
N ILE A 37 -6.10 2.49 15.30
CA ILE A 37 -5.52 3.07 14.08
C ILE A 37 -5.61 2.07 12.92
N THR A 38 -5.29 0.81 13.19
CA THR A 38 -5.42 -0.29 12.22
C THR A 38 -6.86 -0.40 11.72
N LEU A 39 -7.84 -0.45 12.63
CA LEU A 39 -9.25 -0.50 12.27
C LEU A 39 -9.70 0.76 11.50
N GLY A 40 -9.30 1.94 11.97
CA GLY A 40 -9.63 3.21 11.33
C GLY A 40 -9.15 3.28 9.88
N VAL A 41 -7.92 2.85 9.61
CA VAL A 41 -7.35 2.83 8.25
C VAL A 41 -8.06 1.80 7.37
N ILE A 42 -8.42 0.63 7.89
CA ILE A 42 -9.22 -0.36 7.14
C ILE A 42 -10.57 0.25 6.76
N ILE A 43 -11.27 0.87 7.71
CA ILE A 43 -12.56 1.53 7.46
C ILE A 43 -12.41 2.62 6.40
N ILE A 44 -11.39 3.49 6.48
CA ILE A 44 -11.15 4.55 5.49
C ILE A 44 -10.95 3.96 4.09
N ASN A 45 -10.15 2.91 3.94
CA ASN A 45 -9.93 2.27 2.64
C ASN A 45 -11.21 1.64 2.07
N VAL A 46 -12.03 1.01 2.92
CA VAL A 46 -13.34 0.46 2.52
C VAL A 46 -14.29 1.58 2.09
N LEU A 47 -14.35 2.68 2.84
CA LEU A 47 -15.20 3.83 2.51
C LEU A 47 -14.79 4.50 1.19
N ILE A 48 -13.49 4.64 0.94
CA ILE A 48 -12.93 5.16 -0.32
C ILE A 48 -13.28 4.22 -1.47
N TYR A 49 -13.14 2.90 -1.29
CA TYR A 49 -13.48 1.91 -2.33
C TYR A 49 -14.96 1.97 -2.75
N PHE A 50 -15.86 2.23 -1.80
CA PHE A 50 -17.29 2.39 -2.09
C PHE A 50 -17.69 3.78 -2.59
N ASP A 51 -16.73 4.69 -2.78
CA ASP A 51 -16.99 6.07 -3.19
C ASP A 51 -17.96 6.81 -2.21
N ILE A 52 -18.04 6.39 -0.93
CA ILE A 52 -18.98 6.95 0.07
C ILE A 52 -18.59 8.38 0.44
N PHE A 53 -17.29 8.66 0.45
CA PHE A 53 -16.75 10.01 0.49
C PHE A 53 -16.04 10.23 -0.85
N PRO A 54 -16.64 10.93 -1.82
CA PRO A 54 -15.91 11.45 -2.98
C PRO A 54 -14.97 12.56 -2.50
N LEU A 55 -13.96 12.17 -1.71
CA LEU A 55 -12.87 12.99 -1.25
C LEU A 55 -12.26 13.64 -2.49
N PHE A 56 -12.41 14.96 -2.58
CA PHE A 56 -11.76 15.81 -3.58
C PHE A 56 -12.23 15.65 -5.03
N GLY A 57 -13.44 15.12 -5.29
CA GLY A 57 -13.93 14.97 -6.67
C GLY A 57 -13.04 14.09 -7.54
N LEU A 58 -12.22 13.25 -6.92
CA LEU A 58 -11.31 12.35 -7.60
C LEU A 58 -12.12 11.29 -8.33
N SER A 59 -11.85 11.18 -9.62
CA SER A 59 -12.45 10.17 -10.47
C SER A 59 -12.10 8.79 -9.92
N SER A 60 -13.06 7.87 -9.88
CA SER A 60 -12.84 6.44 -9.64
C SER A 60 -11.94 5.78 -10.69
N ASN A 61 -11.50 6.53 -11.70
CA ASN A 61 -10.47 6.11 -12.62
C ASN A 61 -9.09 6.12 -11.93
N LEU A 62 -8.58 4.91 -11.69
CA LEU A 62 -7.27 4.68 -11.06
C LEU A 62 -6.13 5.47 -11.71
N GLN A 63 -6.19 5.74 -13.01
CA GLN A 63 -5.07 6.38 -13.71
C GLN A 63 -4.94 7.86 -13.36
N ASN A 64 -6.03 8.45 -12.87
CA ASN A 64 -6.06 9.83 -12.39
C ASN A 64 -5.62 9.96 -10.94
N VAL A 65 -5.53 8.86 -10.19
CA VAL A 65 -5.16 8.87 -8.76
C VAL A 65 -3.85 8.17 -8.47
N CYS A 66 -3.38 7.30 -9.36
CA CYS A 66 -2.16 6.54 -9.14
C CYS A 66 -0.92 7.42 -9.10
N VAL A 67 0.04 7.03 -8.26
CA VAL A 67 1.35 7.67 -8.19
C VAL A 67 2.26 7.08 -9.29
N SER A 68 2.97 7.96 -10.00
CA SER A 68 4.01 7.63 -10.96
C SER A 68 5.06 8.76 -10.96
N THR A 69 6.26 8.49 -11.46
CA THR A 69 7.31 9.52 -11.54
C THR A 69 6.85 10.70 -12.39
N HIS A 70 6.24 10.42 -13.55
CA HIS A 70 5.73 11.46 -14.45
C HIS A 70 4.66 12.34 -13.80
N ALA A 71 3.67 11.72 -13.13
CA ALA A 71 2.60 12.48 -12.49
C ALA A 71 3.10 13.40 -11.37
N VAL A 72 4.13 12.97 -10.63
CA VAL A 72 4.68 13.75 -9.51
C VAL A 72 5.66 14.82 -9.98
N LEU A 73 6.64 14.46 -10.81
CA LEU A 73 7.74 15.37 -11.18
C LEU A 73 7.37 16.27 -12.36
N ASP A 74 6.71 15.75 -13.38
CA ASP A 74 6.41 16.52 -14.60
C ASP A 74 5.06 17.25 -14.50
N GLN A 75 4.04 16.61 -13.90
CA GLN A 75 2.70 17.20 -13.78
C GLN A 75 2.47 17.94 -12.46
N GLY A 76 3.35 17.77 -11.47
CA GLY A 76 3.25 18.43 -10.16
C GLY A 76 2.06 17.97 -9.31
N ASP A 77 1.50 16.78 -9.57
CA ASP A 77 0.35 16.25 -8.82
C ASP A 77 0.81 15.51 -7.56
N TYR A 78 1.28 16.29 -6.59
CA TYR A 78 1.82 15.77 -5.32
C TYR A 78 0.77 15.09 -4.44
N MET A 79 -0.53 15.35 -4.65
CA MET A 79 -1.60 14.74 -3.87
C MET A 79 -1.65 13.22 -4.08
N ARG A 80 -1.21 12.74 -5.25
CA ARG A 80 -1.09 11.31 -5.56
C ARG A 80 -0.16 10.58 -4.60
N ILE A 81 0.85 11.24 -4.03
CA ILE A 81 1.78 10.65 -3.05
C ILE A 81 1.02 10.13 -1.83
N LEU A 82 0.04 10.91 -1.35
CA LEU A 82 -0.75 10.59 -0.17
C LEU A 82 -1.98 9.73 -0.49
N LEU A 83 -2.64 10.01 -1.61
CA LEU A 83 -3.94 9.43 -1.91
C LEU A 83 -3.85 8.09 -2.63
N ALA A 84 -2.89 7.88 -3.54
CA ALA A 84 -2.78 6.65 -4.32
C ALA A 84 -2.77 5.37 -3.45
N PRO A 85 -2.09 5.33 -2.29
CA PRO A 85 -2.12 4.15 -1.41
C PRO A 85 -3.51 3.77 -0.87
N LEU A 86 -4.48 4.69 -0.88
CA LEU A 86 -5.83 4.46 -0.35
C LEU A 86 -6.82 3.95 -1.41
N PHE A 87 -6.48 4.09 -2.70
CA PHE A 87 -7.34 3.64 -3.79
C PHE A 87 -7.04 2.20 -4.20
N HIS A 88 -8.08 1.43 -4.49
CA HIS A 88 -7.99 0.02 -4.86
C HIS A 88 -8.83 -0.24 -6.10
N GLY A 89 -8.29 -1.05 -7.02
CA GLY A 89 -8.95 -1.30 -8.31
C GLY A 89 -10.10 -2.30 -8.29
N ASP A 90 -10.09 -3.22 -7.33
CA ASP A 90 -11.08 -4.29 -7.19
C ASP A 90 -11.21 -4.75 -5.73
N ASP A 91 -12.27 -5.51 -5.43
CA ASP A 91 -12.62 -5.95 -4.08
C ASP A 91 -11.60 -6.92 -3.49
N MET A 92 -11.00 -7.79 -4.33
CA MET A 92 -9.99 -8.75 -3.90
C MET A 92 -8.65 -8.08 -3.61
N HIS A 93 -8.23 -7.11 -4.41
CA HIS A 93 -7.05 -6.30 -4.15
C HIS A 93 -7.20 -5.54 -2.82
N LEU A 94 -8.37 -4.94 -2.57
CA LEU A 94 -8.68 -4.33 -1.27
C LEU A 94 -8.62 -5.37 -0.13
N TYR A 95 -9.26 -6.53 -0.30
CA TYR A 95 -9.28 -7.59 0.70
C TYR A 95 -7.87 -8.05 1.09
N TYR A 96 -7.03 -8.42 0.11
CA TYR A 96 -5.68 -8.91 0.40
C TYR A 96 -4.81 -7.84 1.07
N ASN A 97 -4.93 -6.58 0.64
CA ASN A 97 -4.22 -5.48 1.31
C ASN A 97 -4.71 -5.31 2.76
N MET A 98 -6.02 -5.21 2.99
CA MET A 98 -6.55 -4.94 4.32
C MET A 98 -6.38 -6.13 5.27
N ALA A 99 -6.49 -7.37 4.81
CA ALA A 99 -6.19 -8.55 5.61
C ALA A 99 -4.70 -8.65 5.99
N SER A 100 -3.81 -8.38 5.03
CA SER A 100 -2.35 -8.36 5.28
C SER A 100 -1.95 -7.22 6.22
N PHE A 101 -2.61 -6.06 6.09
CA PHE A 101 -2.44 -4.91 6.97
C PHE A 101 -2.98 -5.20 8.37
N LEU A 102 -4.16 -5.80 8.51
CA LEU A 102 -4.76 -6.14 9.81
C LEU A 102 -3.80 -6.93 10.69
N TYR A 103 -3.20 -7.99 10.15
CA TYR A 103 -2.22 -8.81 10.89
C TYR A 103 -0.97 -8.03 11.33
N LYS A 104 -0.42 -7.19 10.45
CA LYS A 104 0.79 -6.39 10.74
C LYS A 104 0.49 -5.22 11.68
N GLY A 105 -0.65 -4.57 11.49
CA GLY A 105 -1.15 -3.48 12.31
C GLY A 105 -1.47 -3.96 13.72
N GLN A 106 -2.14 -5.11 13.87
CA GLN A 106 -2.32 -5.77 15.18
C GLN A 106 -1.01 -5.93 15.94
N GLN A 107 0.04 -6.43 15.29
CA GLN A 107 1.32 -6.64 15.97
C GLN A 107 2.03 -5.32 16.31
N LEU A 108 2.16 -4.43 15.33
CA LEU A 108 2.97 -3.22 15.49
C LEU A 108 2.27 -2.14 16.31
N GLU A 109 0.95 -2.00 16.19
CA GLU A 109 0.19 -1.04 17.00
C GLU A 109 0.13 -1.45 18.47
N THR A 110 -0.04 -2.75 18.75
CA THR A 110 0.06 -3.25 20.14
C THR A 110 1.47 -3.11 20.69
N LEU A 111 2.51 -3.28 19.86
CA LEU A 111 3.90 -3.16 20.28
C LEU A 111 4.32 -1.71 20.55
N PHE A 112 3.98 -0.78 19.67
CA PHE A 112 4.44 0.62 19.76
C PHE A 112 3.43 1.57 20.40
N GLY A 113 2.17 1.16 20.54
CA GLY A 113 1.07 2.04 20.93
C GLY A 113 0.51 2.82 19.74
N SER A 114 -0.79 3.12 19.81
CA SER A 114 -1.55 3.77 18.73
C SER A 114 -0.96 5.11 18.24
N PRO A 115 -0.53 6.06 19.09
CA PRO A 115 -0.04 7.34 18.58
C PRO A 115 1.28 7.20 17.80
N TYR A 116 2.22 6.39 18.30
CA TYR A 116 3.47 6.11 17.57
C TYR A 116 3.19 5.38 16.26
N PHE A 117 2.30 4.38 16.29
CA PHE A 117 1.95 3.63 15.09
C PHE A 117 1.28 4.51 14.02
N ALA A 118 0.46 5.49 14.41
CA ALA A 118 -0.12 6.46 13.48
C ALA A 118 0.96 7.32 12.80
N ILE A 119 1.95 7.80 13.55
CA ILE A 119 3.11 8.56 13.01
C ILE A 119 3.91 7.69 12.05
N LEU A 120 4.25 6.46 12.47
CA LEU A 120 4.96 5.49 11.65
C LEU A 120 4.21 5.27 10.34
N LEU A 121 2.92 4.96 10.39
CA LEU A 121 2.11 4.65 9.21
C LEU A 121 2.04 5.83 8.23
N SER A 122 1.92 7.05 8.77
CA SER A 122 1.90 8.28 7.98
C SER A 122 3.22 8.48 7.23
N ILE A 123 4.35 8.30 7.93
CA ILE A 123 5.69 8.36 7.34
C ILE A 123 5.88 7.28 6.27
N LEU A 124 5.54 6.01 6.59
CA LEU A 124 5.71 4.92 5.65
C LEU A 124 4.90 5.12 4.38
N THR A 125 3.69 5.69 4.49
CA THR A 125 2.83 6.02 3.34
C THR A 125 3.50 7.02 2.41
N VAL A 126 3.92 8.18 2.94
CA VAL A 126 4.54 9.23 2.12
C VAL A 126 5.90 8.77 1.58
N SER A 127 6.75 8.19 2.42
CA SER A 127 8.09 7.77 2.03
C SER A 127 8.07 6.65 0.99
N SER A 128 7.11 5.71 1.05
CA SER A 128 7.03 4.62 0.05
C SER A 128 6.67 5.18 -1.33
N SER A 129 5.71 6.10 -1.41
CA SER A 129 5.36 6.78 -2.67
C SER A 129 6.52 7.63 -3.22
N LEU A 130 7.26 8.34 -2.36
CA LEU A 130 8.44 9.08 -2.78
C LEU A 130 9.57 8.15 -3.28
N MET A 131 9.79 7.04 -2.59
CA MET A 131 10.78 6.05 -3.01
C MET A 131 10.39 5.41 -4.34
N LEU A 132 9.11 5.16 -4.60
CA LEU A 132 8.64 4.73 -5.92
C LEU A 132 9.05 5.74 -7.01
N VAL A 133 8.81 7.04 -6.77
CA VAL A 133 9.17 8.10 -7.75
C VAL A 133 10.67 8.11 -8.03
N ILE A 134 11.50 7.99 -6.99
CA ILE A 134 12.96 7.89 -7.10
C ILE A 134 13.35 6.64 -7.91
N LEU A 135 12.79 5.48 -7.57
CA LEU A 135 13.08 4.23 -8.27
C LEU A 135 12.64 4.28 -9.73
N GLY A 136 11.50 4.87 -10.05
CA GLY A 136 11.03 5.05 -11.43
C GLY A 136 11.97 5.93 -12.24
N GLN A 137 12.46 7.03 -11.64
CA GLN A 137 13.46 7.90 -12.27
C GLN A 137 14.78 7.15 -12.53
N LEU A 138 15.29 6.45 -11.50
CA LEU A 138 16.54 5.70 -11.61
C LEU A 138 16.43 4.56 -12.62
N ALA A 139 15.32 3.80 -12.60
CA ALA A 139 15.07 2.71 -13.54
C ALA A 139 15.00 3.23 -14.97
N SER A 140 14.32 4.36 -15.20
CA SER A 140 14.28 4.99 -16.52
C SER A 140 15.67 5.34 -17.04
N SER A 141 16.52 5.92 -16.20
CA SER A 141 17.89 6.28 -16.60
C SER A 141 18.83 5.09 -16.75
N ILE A 142 18.73 4.06 -15.89
CA ILE A 142 19.63 2.90 -15.92
C ILE A 142 19.31 1.96 -17.08
N PHE A 143 18.03 1.74 -17.37
CA PHE A 143 17.58 0.83 -18.43
C PHE A 143 17.31 1.53 -19.76
N ASP A 144 17.50 2.85 -19.82
CA ASP A 144 17.18 3.69 -20.99
C ASP A 144 15.75 3.45 -21.52
N ASN A 145 14.79 3.28 -20.59
CA ASN A 145 13.39 3.04 -20.91
C ASN A 145 12.48 4.06 -20.19
N PRO A 146 11.86 5.01 -20.90
CA PRO A 146 10.98 6.01 -20.29
C PRO A 146 9.67 5.42 -19.73
N GLU A 147 9.29 4.19 -20.08
CA GLU A 147 8.08 3.55 -19.54
C GLU A 147 8.10 3.43 -18.01
N TYR A 148 9.28 3.34 -17.40
CA TYR A 148 9.41 3.35 -15.94
C TYR A 148 8.88 4.64 -15.29
N LEU A 149 8.93 5.77 -16.00
CA LEU A 149 8.40 7.05 -15.50
C LEU A 149 6.87 7.04 -15.40
N PHE A 150 6.20 6.25 -16.24
CA PHE A 150 4.75 6.14 -16.32
C PHE A 150 4.19 4.94 -15.53
N THR A 151 5.05 4.20 -14.83
CA THR A 151 4.62 3.07 -13.99
C THR A 151 3.70 3.57 -12.89
N CYS A 152 2.42 3.21 -13.02
CA CYS A 152 1.31 3.68 -12.21
C CYS A 152 1.07 2.72 -11.04
N ALA A 153 1.08 3.23 -9.81
CA ALA A 153 0.84 2.43 -8.62
C ALA A 153 -0.32 3.00 -7.78
N VAL A 154 -1.19 2.10 -7.32
CA VAL A 154 -2.29 2.34 -6.37
C VAL A 154 -2.29 1.25 -5.32
N GLY A 155 -2.97 1.50 -4.21
CA GLY A 155 -3.21 0.52 -3.17
C GLY A 155 -2.14 0.52 -2.09
N PHE A 156 -2.51 -0.04 -0.94
CA PHE A 156 -1.74 0.09 0.30
C PHE A 156 -0.52 -0.85 0.36
N SER A 157 -0.27 -1.62 -0.71
CA SER A 157 0.69 -2.72 -0.73
C SER A 157 2.13 -2.26 -0.47
N GLY A 158 2.56 -1.11 -1.00
CA GLY A 158 3.89 -0.56 -0.69
C GLY A 158 4.11 -0.33 0.80
N VAL A 159 3.10 0.22 1.49
CA VAL A 159 3.11 0.41 2.94
C VAL A 159 3.13 -0.94 3.67
N ILE A 160 2.35 -1.91 3.19
CA ILE A 160 2.30 -3.27 3.75
C ILE A 160 3.65 -3.97 3.63
N PHE A 161 4.38 -3.80 2.53
CA PHE A 161 5.74 -4.32 2.36
C PHE A 161 6.71 -3.66 3.33
N ALA A 162 6.61 -2.34 3.56
CA ALA A 162 7.40 -1.67 4.59
C ALA A 162 7.09 -2.24 6.00
N LEU A 163 5.80 -2.38 6.33
CA LEU A 163 5.35 -2.99 7.59
C LEU A 163 5.78 -4.45 7.70
N LYS A 164 5.87 -5.21 6.59
CA LYS A 164 6.35 -6.59 6.58
C LYS A 164 7.79 -6.66 7.07
N VAL A 165 8.67 -5.79 6.56
CA VAL A 165 10.07 -5.71 7.00
C VAL A 165 10.13 -5.42 8.50
N ILE A 166 9.37 -4.42 8.96
CA ILE A 166 9.37 -4.00 10.36
C ILE A 166 8.84 -5.10 11.27
N THR A 167 7.65 -5.63 10.97
CA THR A 167 7.01 -6.71 11.73
C THR A 167 7.92 -7.93 11.84
N THR A 168 8.54 -8.31 10.72
CA THR A 168 9.46 -9.46 10.69
C THR A 168 10.67 -9.23 11.60
N HIS A 169 11.26 -8.02 11.58
CA HIS A 169 12.39 -7.67 12.43
C HIS A 169 12.04 -7.68 13.93
N TYR A 170 10.84 -7.22 14.31
CA TYR A 170 10.40 -7.20 15.71
C TYR A 170 9.80 -8.52 16.20
N THR A 171 9.65 -9.52 15.33
CA THR A 171 9.21 -10.86 15.74
C THR A 171 10.35 -11.62 16.43
N PRO A 172 10.13 -12.32 17.56
CA PRO A 172 11.17 -13.04 18.30
C PRO A 172 11.97 -14.07 17.48
N ASN A 173 11.36 -14.58 16.40
CA ASN A 173 11.92 -15.60 15.52
C ASN A 173 12.62 -15.01 14.28
N TYR A 174 13.12 -13.77 14.36
CA TYR A 174 13.89 -13.18 13.26
C TYR A 174 15.10 -14.05 12.89
N GLY A 175 15.26 -14.35 11.60
CA GLY A 175 16.32 -15.22 11.08
C GLY A 175 16.06 -16.73 11.25
N SER A 176 15.06 -17.13 12.02
CA SER A 176 14.66 -18.53 12.17
C SER A 176 13.90 -19.04 10.94
N ASN A 177 13.87 -20.37 10.76
CA ASN A 177 13.05 -21.00 9.72
C ASN A 177 11.57 -20.92 10.11
N SER A 178 10.74 -20.47 9.18
CA SER A 178 9.27 -20.46 9.26
C SER A 178 8.70 -20.90 7.92
N PHE A 179 7.40 -21.16 7.87
CA PHE A 179 6.72 -21.54 6.62
C PHE A 179 6.01 -20.34 6.00
N LEU A 180 6.48 -19.87 4.85
CA LEU A 180 5.75 -18.91 4.02
C LEU A 180 4.51 -19.61 3.46
N ALA A 181 3.35 -18.95 3.59
CA ALA A 181 2.04 -19.50 3.24
C ALA A 181 1.70 -20.85 3.89
N GLY A 182 2.43 -21.27 4.94
CA GLY A 182 2.22 -22.53 5.65
C GLY A 182 2.89 -23.77 5.04
N PHE A 183 3.60 -23.64 3.90
CA PHE A 183 4.21 -24.80 3.22
C PHE A 183 5.64 -24.59 2.71
N ILE A 184 6.12 -23.36 2.51
CA ILE A 184 7.50 -23.13 2.01
C ILE A 184 8.43 -22.81 3.19
N PRO A 185 9.36 -23.71 3.58
CA PRO A 185 10.31 -23.42 4.64
C PRO A 185 11.29 -22.33 4.17
N ILE A 186 11.35 -21.23 4.90
CA ILE A 186 12.22 -20.10 4.60
C ILE A 186 12.68 -19.42 5.88
N SER A 187 13.92 -18.94 5.90
CA SER A 187 14.37 -18.04 6.96
C SER A 187 13.57 -16.73 6.87
N THR A 188 12.98 -16.32 7.99
CA THR A 188 12.08 -15.14 8.04
C THR A 188 12.73 -13.87 7.47
N LYS A 189 14.06 -13.75 7.56
CA LYS A 189 14.82 -12.63 6.96
C LYS A 189 14.69 -12.52 5.44
N TYR A 190 14.39 -13.61 4.74
CA TYR A 190 14.21 -13.64 3.28
C TYR A 190 12.74 -13.66 2.86
N ALA A 191 11.80 -13.77 3.80
CA ALA A 191 10.38 -13.94 3.50
C ALA A 191 9.81 -12.80 2.66
N VAL A 192 10.23 -11.55 2.92
CA VAL A 192 9.74 -10.38 2.17
C VAL A 192 10.19 -10.39 0.70
N TRP A 193 11.39 -10.90 0.42
CA TRP A 193 11.92 -10.98 -0.94
C TRP A 193 11.25 -12.09 -1.75
N VAL A 194 10.95 -13.21 -1.11
CA VAL A 194 10.19 -14.28 -1.76
C VAL A 194 8.74 -13.85 -1.99
N GLU A 195 8.12 -13.17 -1.03
CA GLU A 195 6.78 -12.59 -1.19
C GLU A 195 6.73 -11.59 -2.36
N LEU A 196 7.76 -10.74 -2.53
CA LEU A 196 7.88 -9.85 -3.68
C LEU A 196 7.87 -10.61 -5.01
N ILE A 197 8.68 -11.67 -5.13
CA ILE A 197 8.77 -12.47 -6.35
C ILE A 197 7.42 -13.18 -6.62
N VAL A 198 6.85 -13.81 -5.60
CA VAL A 198 5.58 -14.55 -5.73
C VAL A 198 4.45 -13.63 -6.15
N ILE A 199 4.31 -12.46 -5.55
CA ILE A 199 3.27 -11.50 -5.92
C ILE A 199 3.46 -11.01 -7.35
N GLN A 200 4.70 -10.73 -7.78
CA GLN A 200 4.95 -10.30 -9.15
C GLN A 200 4.59 -11.37 -10.19
N LEU A 201 4.74 -12.65 -9.85
CA LEU A 201 4.36 -13.76 -10.74
C LEU A 201 2.84 -13.98 -10.80
N ILE A 202 2.14 -13.81 -9.67
CA ILE A 202 0.69 -14.05 -9.59
C ILE A 202 -0.09 -12.87 -10.17
N THR A 203 0.33 -11.64 -9.88
CA THR A 203 -0.37 -10.42 -10.32
C THR A 203 0.59 -9.49 -11.06
N PRO A 204 1.03 -9.82 -12.29
CA PRO A 204 2.06 -9.06 -13.00
C PRO A 204 1.71 -7.60 -13.29
N ASN A 205 0.41 -7.26 -13.24
CA ASN A 205 -0.09 -5.90 -13.45
C ASN A 205 0.13 -4.96 -12.26
N VAL A 206 0.58 -5.46 -11.10
CA VAL A 206 0.91 -4.61 -9.93
C VAL A 206 2.32 -4.05 -10.05
N SER A 207 2.56 -2.89 -9.44
CA SER A 207 3.85 -2.21 -9.53
C SER A 207 4.93 -2.91 -8.70
N PHE A 208 5.83 -3.64 -9.36
CA PHE A 208 7.05 -4.18 -8.75
C PHE A 208 7.84 -3.09 -8.02
N LEU A 209 8.04 -1.94 -8.66
CA LEU A 209 8.77 -0.81 -8.08
C LEU A 209 8.09 -0.26 -6.83
N GLY A 210 6.75 -0.30 -6.77
CA GLY A 210 5.98 0.12 -5.59
C GLY A 210 6.22 -0.81 -4.39
N HIS A 211 6.24 -2.11 -4.62
CA HIS A 211 6.56 -3.08 -3.57
C HIS A 211 8.03 -2.99 -3.12
N LEU A 212 8.95 -2.89 -4.07
CA LEU A 212 10.37 -2.69 -3.80
C LEU A 212 10.61 -1.40 -2.99
N ALA A 213 9.95 -0.30 -3.36
CA ALA A 213 10.00 0.96 -2.63
C ALA A 213 9.59 0.77 -1.16
N GLY A 214 8.48 0.06 -0.92
CA GLY A 214 8.03 -0.32 0.42
C GLY A 214 9.10 -1.07 1.23
N ILE A 215 9.71 -2.10 0.63
CA ILE A 215 10.77 -2.89 1.28
C ILE A 215 11.94 -1.98 1.67
N LEU A 216 12.41 -1.12 0.76
CA LEU A 216 13.53 -0.21 1.01
C LEU A 216 13.20 0.78 2.14
N ILE A 217 11.99 1.33 2.17
CA ILE A 217 11.56 2.21 3.26
C ILE A 217 11.49 1.45 4.59
N GLY A 218 10.99 0.22 4.61
CA GLY A 218 11.02 -0.63 5.79
C GLY A 218 12.45 -0.88 6.30
N LEU A 219 13.41 -1.13 5.39
CA LEU A 219 14.82 -1.28 5.73
C LEU A 219 15.44 0.02 6.24
N LEU A 220 15.09 1.16 5.66
CA LEU A 220 15.54 2.47 6.16
C LEU A 220 14.95 2.80 7.54
N TYR A 221 13.77 2.28 7.90
CA TYR A 221 13.28 2.38 9.27
C TYR A 221 14.11 1.52 10.23
N ILE A 222 14.42 0.27 9.86
CA ILE A 222 15.15 -0.65 10.74
C ILE A 222 16.63 -0.28 10.90
N TYR A 223 17.32 0.01 9.79
CA TYR A 223 18.77 0.20 9.74
C TYR A 223 19.20 1.64 9.42
N GLY A 224 18.25 2.51 9.09
CA GLY A 224 18.51 3.88 8.66
C GLY A 224 17.90 4.94 9.59
N PRO A 225 17.74 6.18 9.08
CA PRO A 225 17.35 7.32 9.90
C PRO A 225 15.84 7.41 10.19
N LEU A 226 15.01 6.64 9.49
CA LEU A 226 13.55 6.80 9.53
C LEU A 226 12.97 6.55 10.93
N ARG A 227 13.54 5.62 11.70
CA ARG A 227 13.15 5.41 13.11
C ARG A 227 13.49 6.61 13.99
N TYR A 228 14.63 7.25 13.78
CA TYR A 228 14.98 8.48 14.50
C TYR A 228 13.97 9.59 14.19
N VAL A 229 13.58 9.77 12.92
CA VAL A 229 12.54 10.73 12.54
C VAL A 229 11.20 10.44 13.24
N CYS A 230 10.75 9.18 13.25
CA CYS A 230 9.52 8.79 13.95
C CYS A 230 9.57 9.13 15.44
N ASN A 231 10.69 8.82 16.12
CA ASN A 231 10.87 9.09 17.54
C ASN A 231 10.83 10.60 17.87
N ASN A 232 11.47 11.43 17.04
CA ASN A 232 11.48 12.87 17.27
C ASN A 232 10.10 13.49 17.05
N LEU A 233 9.37 13.07 16.02
CA LEU A 233 7.99 13.53 15.81
C LEU A 233 7.07 13.09 16.94
N TYR A 234 7.22 11.86 17.42
CA TYR A 234 6.45 11.37 18.56
C TYR A 234 6.69 12.23 19.81
N ASN A 235 7.96 12.47 20.18
CA ASN A 235 8.30 13.31 21.34
C ASN A 235 7.88 14.78 21.20
N LEU A 236 7.64 15.26 19.97
CA LEU A 236 7.19 16.62 19.71
C LEU A 236 5.67 16.77 19.83
N ILE A 237 4.92 15.71 19.49
CA ILE A 237 3.45 15.73 19.37
C ILE A 237 2.76 15.15 20.60
N CYS A 238 3.40 14.19 21.28
CA CYS A 238 2.84 13.43 22.41
C CYS A 238 3.65 13.68 23.70
#